data_AF-A0A9E6RD42-F1
#
_entry.id   AF-A0A9E6RD42-F1
#
_cell.length_a   1.000
_cell.length_b   1.000
_cell.length_c   1.000
_cell.angle_alpha   90.00
_cell.angle_beta   90.00
_cell.angle_gamma   90.00
#
_symmetry.space_group_name_H-M   'P 1'
#
loop_
_entity.id
_entity.type
_entity.pdbx_description
1 polymer ?
#
loop_
_entity_poly.entity_id
_entity_poly.type
_entity_poly.pdbx_seq_one_letter_code
_entity_poly.pdbx_strand_id
1 'polypeptide(L)' 'MLDRADPPLSEADVAAMKLLLAERALEIRNRQLLLDLEARGFVRQSIEGWSVTIAGHLAYLKALANSL' A
#
# COMPACT_ATOMS: atom_id res chain seq x y z
N MET A 1 0.53 24.65 6.41
CA MET A 1 -0.40 23.77 5.68
C MET A 1 -0.79 22.67 6.63
N LEU A 2 -2.09 22.43 6.83
CA LEU A 2 -2.57 21.37 7.71
C LEU A 2 -1.89 20.06 7.33
N ASP A 3 -1.16 19.51 8.30
CA ASP A 3 -0.55 18.20 8.34
C ASP A 3 -1.67 17.16 8.17
N ARG A 4 -2.16 17.00 6.93
CA ARG A 4 -3.18 16.00 6.62
C ARG A 4 -2.45 14.68 6.61
N ALA A 5 -2.38 14.05 7.78
CA ALA A 5 -2.05 12.65 7.87
C ALA A 5 -2.97 11.90 6.91
N ASP A 6 -2.37 11.17 5.97
CA ASP A 6 -3.15 10.30 5.10
C ASP A 6 -4.02 9.39 5.96
N PRO A 7 -5.26 9.10 5.52
CA PRO A 7 -6.11 8.17 6.24
C PRO A 7 -5.36 6.84 6.43
N PRO A 8 -5.68 6.07 7.48
CA PRO A 8 -5.08 4.76 7.67
C PRO A 8 -5.38 3.83 6.48
N LEU A 9 -4.59 2.77 6.33
CA LEU A 9 -4.86 1.74 5.32
C LEU A 9 -6.19 1.04 5.64
N SER A 10 -7.02 0.88 4.61
CA SER A 10 -8.21 0.03 4.68
C SER A 10 -7.84 -1.46 4.68
N GLU A 11 -8.79 -2.36 4.95
CA GLU A 11 -8.56 -3.81 4.83
C GLU A 11 -8.13 -4.21 3.42
N ALA A 12 -8.72 -3.60 2.40
CA ALA A 12 -8.36 -3.84 1.00
C ALA A 12 -6.93 -3.38 0.70
N ASP A 13 -6.53 -2.21 1.21
CA ASP A 13 -5.16 -1.70 1.11
C ASP A 13 -4.18 -2.68 1.77
N VAL A 14 -4.48 -3.14 2.99
CA VAL A 14 -3.66 -4.11 3.73
C VAL A 14 -3.53 -5.44 2.97
N ALA A 15 -4.61 -5.92 2.37
CA ALA A 15 -4.59 -7.14 1.55
C ALA A 15 -3.73 -6.98 0.29
N ALA A 16 -3.82 -5.84 -0.40
CA ALA A 16 -2.96 -5.54 -1.55
C ALA A 16 -1.49 -5.41 -1.14
N MET A 17 -1.20 -4.72 -0.03
CA MET A 17 0.17 -4.61 0.49
C MET A 17 0.77 -5.98 0.81
N LYS A 18 0.00 -6.91 1.40
CA LYS A 18 0.42 -8.30 1.61
C LYS A 18 0.82 -9.00 0.31
N LEU A 19 0.03 -8.84 -0.75
CA LEU A 19 0.32 -9.44 -2.05
C LEU A 19 1.56 -8.81 -2.70
N LEU A 20 1.72 -7.49 -2.61
CA LEU A 20 2.91 -6.80 -3.13
C LEU A 20 4.19 -7.24 -2.41
N LEU A 21 4.16 -7.33 -1.08
CA LEU A 21 5.31 -7.79 -0.27
C LEU A 21 5.66 -9.26 -0.53
N ALA A 22 4.69 -10.06 -0.96
CA ALA A 22 4.89 -11.45 -1.37
C ALA A 22 5.25 -11.60 -2.87
N GLU A 23 5.52 -10.50 -3.58
CA GLU A 23 5.81 -10.47 -5.03
C GLU A 23 4.67 -11.03 -5.91
N ARG A 24 3.43 -10.99 -5.42
CA ARG A 24 2.22 -11.52 -6.06
C ARG A 24 1.31 -10.41 -6.61
N ALA A 25 1.92 -9.36 -7.17
CA ALA A 25 1.19 -8.17 -7.65
C ALA A 25 0.11 -8.48 -8.71
N LEU A 26 0.32 -9.53 -9.53
CA LEU A 26 -0.63 -9.96 -10.56
C LEU A 26 -1.98 -10.45 -10.01
N GLU A 27 -2.04 -10.79 -8.72
CA GLU A 27 -3.28 -11.22 -8.07
C GLU A 27 -4.17 -10.05 -7.65
N ILE A 28 -3.63 -8.82 -7.69
CA ILE A 28 -4.37 -7.60 -7.38
C ILE A 28 -5.19 -7.21 -8.60
N ARG A 29 -6.46 -7.64 -8.61
CA ARG A 29 -7.39 -7.38 -9.71
C ARG A 29 -7.86 -5.93 -9.79
N ASN A 30 -7.82 -5.21 -8.66
CA ASN A 30 -8.27 -3.83 -8.59
C ASN A 30 -7.10 -2.88 -8.88
N ARG A 31 -6.98 -2.43 -10.13
CA ARG A 31 -5.93 -1.50 -10.54
C ARG A 31 -6.07 -0.11 -9.90
N GLN A 32 -7.29 0.34 -9.63
CA GLN A 32 -7.52 1.64 -8.99
C GLN A 32 -6.89 1.68 -7.59
N LEU A 33 -6.98 0.58 -6.84
CA LEU A 33 -6.37 0.44 -5.52
C LEU A 33 -4.84 0.67 -5.55
N LEU A 34 -4.15 0.15 -6.58
CA LEU A 34 -2.71 0.35 -6.72
C LEU A 34 -2.36 1.81 -7.04
N LEU A 35 -3.16 2.46 -7.89
CA LEU A 35 -3.00 3.88 -8.21
C LEU A 35 -3.27 4.76 -6.99
N ASP A 36 -4.25 4.42 -6.17
CA ASP A 36 -4.57 5.15 -4.93
C ASP A 36 -3.43 5.01 -3.89
N LEU A 37 -2.86 3.81 -3.76
CA LEU A 37 -1.69 3.57 -2.91
C LEU A 37 -0.45 4.30 -3.44
N GLU A 38 -0.29 4.42 -4.76
CA GLU A 38 0.80 5.16 -5.40
C GLU A 38 0.66 6.66 -5.19
N ALA A 39 -0.55 7.20 -5.35
CA ALA A 39 -0.85 8.61 -5.10
C ALA A 39 -0.57 9.01 -3.65
N ARG A 40 -0.71 8.07 -2.70
CA ARG A 40 -0.35 8.21 -1.28
C ARG A 40 1.14 7.96 -1.00
N GLY A 41 1.94 7.61 -2.02
CA GLY A 41 3.37 7.35 -1.89
C GLY A 41 3.72 6.05 -1.17
N PHE A 42 2.75 5.13 -0.99
CA PHE A 42 2.96 3.87 -0.29
C PHE A 42 3.50 2.76 -1.19
N VAL A 43 3.24 2.86 -2.49
CA VAL A 43 3.80 1.99 -3.51
C VAL A 43 4.37 2.84 -4.64
N ARG A 44 5.20 2.23 -5.48
CA ARG A 44 5.65 2.82 -6.74
C ARG A 44 5.55 1.81 -7.86
N GLN A 45 5.19 2.27 -9.05
CA GLN A 45 5.35 1.50 -10.26
C GLN A 45 6.77 1.68 -10.84
N SER A 46 7.37 0.59 -11.32
CA SER A 46 8.61 0.56 -12.09
C SER A 46 8.48 -0.38 -13.29
N ILE A 47 9.52 -0.49 -14.10
CA ILE A 47 9.58 -1.45 -15.21
C ILE A 47 9.54 -2.92 -14.74
N GLU A 48 9.93 -3.17 -13.49
CA GLU A 48 9.95 -4.51 -12.87
C GLU A 48 8.59 -4.86 -12.23
N GLY A 49 7.68 -3.89 -12.12
CA GLY A 49 6.36 -4.06 -11.55
C GLY A 49 6.06 -3.07 -10.42
N TRP A 50 5.33 -3.54 -9.41
CA TRP A 50 4.93 -2.74 -8.25
C TRP A 50 5.81 -3.07 -7.06
N SER A 51 6.30 -2.04 -6.37
CA SER A 51 7.08 -2.21 -5.13
C SER A 51 6.53 -1.31 -4.02
N VAL A 52 6.64 -1.79 -2.77
CA VAL A 52 6.21 -1.05 -1.59
C VAL A 52 7.33 -0.11 -1.14
N THR A 53 7.03 1.17 -0.92
CA THR A 53 8.00 2.16 -0.44
C THR A 53 8.28 2.00 1.06
N ILE A 54 9.28 2.70 1.59
CA ILE A 54 9.53 2.74 3.04
C ILE A 54 8.29 3.28 3.79
N ALA A 55 7.67 4.35 3.27
CA ALA A 55 6.44 4.90 3.85
C ALA A 55 5.31 3.86 3.83
N GLY A 56 5.17 3.10 2.75
CA GLY A 56 4.21 2.00 2.65
C GLY A 56 4.44 0.89 3.66
N HIS A 57 5.69 0.49 3.89
CA HIS A 57 6.03 -0.52 4.92
C HIS A 57 5.62 -0.05 6.32
N LEU A 58 5.92 1.21 6.66
CA LEU A 58 5.56 1.77 7.96
C LEU A 58 4.04 1.88 8.13
N ALA A 59 3.32 2.31 7.09
CA ALA A 59 1.87 2.36 7.09
C ALA A 59 1.25 0.96 7.27
N TYR A 60 1.81 -0.06 6.59
CA TYR A 60 1.39 -1.45 6.70
C TYR A 60 1.59 -2.01 8.11
N LEU A 61 2.78 -1.82 8.70
CA LEU A 61 3.06 -2.26 10.07
C LEU A 61 2.13 -1.59 11.09
N LYS A 62 1.88 -0.28 10.94
CA LYS A 62 0.93 0.46 11.78
C LYS A 62 -0.49 -0.10 11.66
N ALA A 63 -0.92 -0.43 10.45
CA ALA A 63 -2.25 -1.02 10.23
C ALA A 63 -2.37 -2.41 10.88
N LEU A 64 -1.33 -3.24 10.81
CA LEU A 64 -1.32 -4.55 11.50
C LEU A 64 -1.39 -4.40 13.02
N ALA A 65 -0.62 -3.49 13.60
CA ALA A 65 -0.61 -3.26 15.05
C ALA A 65 -1.97 -2.80 15.59
N ASN A 66 -2.73 -2.03 14.80
CA ASN A 66 -4.06 -1.55 15.17
C ASN A 66 -5.16 -2.62 14.99
N SER A 67 -4.87 -3.73 14.34
CA SER A 67 -5.81 -4.84 14.09
C SER A 67 -5.69 -5.99 15.10
N LEU A 68 -4.74 -5.89 16.04
CA LEU A 68 -4.50 -6.81 17.16
C LEU A 68 -5.12 -6.24 18.44
#